data_AF-A0AAW3KIB2-F1
#
_entry.id   AF-A0AAW3KIB2-F1
#
_cell.length_a   1.000
_cell.length_b   1.000
_cell.length_c   1.000
_cell.angle_alpha   90.00
_cell.angle_beta   90.00
_cell.angle_gamma   90.00
#
_symmetry.space_group_name_H-M   'P 1'
#
loop_
_entity.id
_entity.type
_entity.pdbx_description
1 polymer ?
#
loop_
_entity_poly.entity_id
_entity_poly.type
_entity_poly.pdbx_seq_one_letter_code
_entity_poly.pdbx_strand_id
1 'polypeptide(L)' 'MDMSFDFQPVYPHHDLLVELGQVEMDIDELYDRNDSERDALQPDLESRMQSLLDALDHLAV' A
#
# COMPACT_ATOMS: atom_id res chain seq x y z
N MET A 1 -23.23 5.06 -24.82
CA MET A 1 -22.91 5.40 -23.43
C MET A 1 -21.43 5.71 -23.40
N ASP A 2 -21.11 6.99 -23.44
CA ASP A 2 -19.74 7.48 -23.38
C ASP A 2 -19.32 7.47 -21.91
N MET A 3 -18.57 6.46 -21.50
CA MET A 3 -17.97 6.40 -20.17
C MET A 3 -16.67 7.20 -20.22
N SER A 4 -16.78 8.51 -20.43
CA SER A 4 -15.69 9.44 -20.14
C SER A 4 -15.56 9.51 -18.63
N PHE A 5 -14.85 8.53 -18.05
CA PHE A 5 -14.32 8.68 -16.71
C PHE A 5 -13.27 9.77 -16.79
N ASP A 6 -13.69 11.00 -16.55
CA ASP A 6 -12.79 12.09 -16.23
C ASP A 6 -12.15 11.73 -14.89
N PHE A 7 -11.07 10.93 -14.95
CA PHE A 7 -10.12 10.72 -13.86
C PHE A 7 -9.41 12.05 -13.61
N GLN A 8 -10.15 13.00 -13.05
CA GLN A 8 -9.61 14.18 -12.40
C GLN A 8 -8.53 13.71 -11.38
N PRO A 9 -7.50 14.51 -11.08
CA PRO A 9 -6.34 14.13 -10.26
C PRO A 9 -6.67 14.08 -8.74
N VAL A 10 -7.84 13.56 -8.37
CA VAL A 10 -8.47 13.77 -7.05
C VAL A 10 -8.27 12.60 -6.10
N TYR A 11 -7.56 11.55 -6.51
CA TYR A 11 -7.48 10.32 -5.73
C TYR A 11 -6.12 9.99 -5.05
N PRO A 12 -5.27 10.94 -4.62
CA PRO A 12 -4.08 10.59 -3.83
C PRO A 12 -4.39 9.71 -2.61
N HIS A 13 -5.49 10.00 -1.92
CA HIS A 13 -5.91 9.21 -0.77
C HIS A 13 -6.35 7.79 -1.14
N HIS A 14 -7.09 7.62 -2.24
CA HIS A 14 -7.52 6.30 -2.69
C HIS A 14 -6.33 5.46 -3.19
N ASP A 15 -5.39 6.08 -3.92
CA ASP A 15 -4.21 5.38 -4.42
C ASP A 15 -3.33 4.88 -3.27
N LEU A 16 -3.18 5.68 -2.20
CA LEU A 16 -2.49 5.24 -0.99
C LEU A 16 -3.23 4.13 -0.24
N LEU A 17 -4.56 4.15 -0.19
CA LEU A 17 -5.33 3.04 0.38
C LEU A 17 -5.18 1.75 -0.42
N VAL A 18 -5.13 1.84 -1.75
CA VAL A 18 -4.88 0.70 -2.63
C VAL A 18 -3.48 0.15 -2.40
N GLU A 19 -2.47 1.02 -2.33
CA GLU A 19 -1.09 0.60 -2.07
C GLU A 19 -0.94 -0.02 -0.68
N LEU A 20 -1.62 0.51 0.33
CA LEU A 20 -1.63 -0.04 1.68
C LEU A 20 -2.19 -1.48 1.68
N GLY A 21 -3.33 -1.71 1.02
CA GLY A 21 -3.91 -3.04 0.88
C GLY A 21 -3.01 -4.01 0.13
N GLN A 22 -2.27 -3.54 -0.88
CA GLN A 22 -1.28 -4.36 -1.60
C GLN A 22 -0.14 -4.80 -0.67
N VAL A 23 0.39 -3.88 0.16
CA VAL A 23 1.44 -4.19 1.12
C VAL A 23 0.95 -5.16 2.19
N GLU A 24 -0.29 -5.03 2.66
CA GLU A 24 -0.90 -5.98 3.59
C GLU A 24 -0.98 -7.40 2.99
N MET A 25 -1.39 -7.52 1.72
CA MET A 25 -1.41 -8.81 1.01
C MET A 25 -0.01 -9.38 0.80
N ASP A 26 0.98 -8.55 0.46
CA ASP A 26 2.37 -8.97 0.29
C ASP A 26 2.96 -9.48 1.62
N ILE A 27 2.61 -8.85 2.76
CA ILE A 27 3.01 -9.30 4.10
C ILE A 27 2.35 -10.64 4.44
N ASP A 28 1.05 -10.79 4.17
CA ASP A 28 0.31 -12.04 4.38
C ASP A 28 0.93 -13.19 3.56
N GLU A 29 1.22 -12.96 2.29
CA GLU A 29 1.92 -13.93 1.44
C GLU A 29 3.35 -14.23 1.92
N LEU A 30 4.03 -13.25 2.52
CA LEU A 30 5.37 -13.43 3.06
C LEU A 30 5.39 -14.38 4.27
N TYR A 31 4.30 -14.46 5.05
CA TYR A 31 4.19 -15.41 6.16
C TYR A 31 4.20 -16.87 5.71
N ASP A 32 3.76 -17.15 4.47
CA ASP A 32 3.79 -18.49 3.88
C ASP A 32 5.16 -18.88 3.28
N ARG A 33 6.12 -17.93 3.21
CA ARG A 33 7.47 -18.15 2.67
C ARG A 33 8.45 -18.65 3.73
N ASN A 34 9.65 -19.00 3.28
CA ASN A 34 10.72 -19.47 4.16
C ASN A 34 11.15 -18.36 5.14
N ASP A 35 11.46 -18.72 6.38
CA ASP A 35 11.90 -17.78 7.43
C ASP A 35 13.05 -16.86 6.98
N SER A 36 13.97 -17.35 6.14
CA SER A 36 15.09 -16.53 5.65
C SER A 36 14.66 -15.44 4.68
N GLU A 37 13.63 -15.70 3.87
CA GLU A 37 13.06 -14.71 2.94
C GLU A 37 12.16 -13.73 3.69
N ARG A 38 11.41 -14.23 4.70
CA ARG A 38 10.61 -13.37 5.59
C ARG A 38 11.49 -12.38 6.33
N ASP A 39 12.55 -12.84 7.00
CA ASP A 39 13.43 -11.98 7.79
C ASP A 39 14.14 -10.91 6.92
N ALA A 40 14.31 -11.17 5.63
CA ALA A 40 14.89 -10.23 4.68
C ALA A 40 13.88 -9.19 4.16
N LEU A 41 12.65 -9.59 3.85
CA LEU A 41 11.65 -8.75 3.16
C LEU A 41 10.66 -8.07 4.10
N GLN A 42 10.40 -8.66 5.27
CA GLN A 42 9.49 -8.13 6.28
C GLN A 42 9.82 -6.69 6.71
N PRO A 43 11.08 -6.33 7.05
CA PRO A 43 11.38 -4.96 7.49
C PRO A 43 11.12 -3.91 6.40
N ASP A 44 11.34 -4.26 5.13
CA ASP A 44 11.10 -3.35 4.00
C ASP A 44 9.59 -3.13 3.78
N LEU A 45 8.79 -4.19 3.87
CA LEU A 45 7.33 -4.10 3.76
C LEU A 45 6.72 -3.32 4.92
N GLU A 46 7.19 -3.54 6.15
CA GLU A 46 6.76 -2.78 7.34
C GLU A 46 7.11 -1.30 7.22
N SER A 47 8.32 -0.97 6.76
CA SER A 47 8.75 0.42 6.50
C SER A 47 7.88 1.10 5.44
N ARG A 48 7.51 0.37 4.37
CA ARG A 48 6.62 0.87 3.32
C ARG A 48 5.21 1.10 3.84
N MET A 49 4.68 0.18 4.63
CA MET A 49 3.38 0.33 5.28
C MET A 49 3.33 1.57 6.17
N GLN A 50 4.36 1.79 7.00
CA GLN A 50 4.45 2.99 7.85
C GLN A 50 4.48 4.28 7.02
N SER A 51 5.26 4.28 5.93
CA SER A 51 5.34 5.45 5.03
C SER A 51 3.99 5.77 4.36
N LEU A 52 3.20 4.75 4.02
CA LEU A 52 1.87 4.92 3.45
C LEU A 52 0.86 5.44 4.48
N LEU A 53 0.92 4.94 5.72
CA LEU A 53 0.11 5.43 6.81
C LEU A 53 0.42 6.90 7.13
N ASP A 54 1.70 7.27 7.17
CA ASP A 54 2.12 8.66 7.37
C ASP A 54 1.62 9.56 6.22
N ALA A 55 1.71 9.10 4.98
CA ALA A 55 1.19 9.83 3.81
C ALA A 55 -0.33 10.01 3.84
N LEU A 56 -1.08 8.99 4.29
CA LEU A 56 -2.52 9.06 4.48
C LEU A 56 -2.89 10.08 5.57
N ASP A 57 -2.17 10.07 6.70
CA ASP A 57 -2.37 11.04 7.79
C ASP A 57 -2.10 12.48 7.32
N HIS A 58 -1.04 12.67 6.53
CA HIS A 58 -0.71 13.98 5.94
C HIS A 58 -1.73 14.49 4.91
N LEU A 59 -2.48 13.61 4.25
CA LEU A 59 -3.52 13.98 3.28
C LEU A 59 -4.90 14.22 3.91
N ALA A 60 -5.11 13.78 5.16
CA ALA A 60 -6.36 13.96 5.89
C ALA A 60 -6.54 15.39 6.47
N VAL A 61 -5.62 16.32 6.18
CA VAL A 61 -5.56 17.71 6.66
C VAL A 61 -6.18 18.71 5.67
#